data_AF-A0A9D9I1J3-F1
#
_entry.id   AF-A0A9D9I1J3-F1
#
_cell.length_a   1.000
_cell.length_b   1.000
_cell.length_c   1.000
_cell.angle_alpha   90.00
_cell.angle_beta   90.00
_cell.angle_gamma   90.00
#
_symmetry.space_group_name_H-M   'P 1'
#
loop_
_entity.id
_entity.type
_entity.pdbx_description
1 polymer ?
#
loop_
_entity_poly.entity_id
_entity_poly.type
_entity_poly.pdbx_seq_one_letter_code
_entity_poly.pdbx_strand_id
1 'polypeptide(L)' 'SNSKACAYVGIQAPNETITWGAGIHDDIIEASVLALISALNKIDF' A
#
# COMPACT_ATOMS: atom_id res chain seq x y z
N SER A 1 -5.86 -0.36 -24.13
CA SER A 1 -6.57 -0.48 -22.85
C SER A 1 -5.99 0.53 -21.88
N ASN A 2 -6.79 1.19 -21.04
CA ASN A 2 -6.35 2.19 -20.05
C ASN A 2 -6.84 1.81 -18.62
N SER A 3 -7.02 0.51 -18.39
CA SER A 3 -7.47 0.01 -17.09
C SER A 3 -6.32 0.06 -16.09
N LYS A 4 -6.55 0.75 -14.97
CA LYS A 4 -5.61 0.81 -13.84
C LYS A 4 -6.03 -0.19 -12.77
N ALA A 5 -5.08 -0.94 -12.23
CA ALA A 5 -5.23 -1.69 -11.00
C ALA A 5 -5.01 -0.77 -9.78
N CYS A 6 -5.71 -1.06 -8.69
CA CYS A 6 -5.56 -0.36 -7.41
C CYS A 6 -5.41 -1.40 -6.30
N ALA A 7 -4.44 -1.19 -5.42
CA ALA A 7 -4.18 -2.06 -4.27
C ALA A 7 -4.07 -1.24 -2.98
N TYR A 8 -4.44 -1.87 -1.87
CA TYR A 8 -4.36 -1.31 -0.53
C TYR A 8 -3.65 -2.30 0.39
N VAL A 9 -2.75 -1.79 1.23
CA VAL A 9 -2.00 -2.59 2.22
C VAL A 9 -2.15 -1.94 3.58
N GLY A 10 -2.60 -2.72 4.57
CA GLY A 10 -2.64 -2.34 5.97
C GLY A 10 -1.51 -3.02 6.73
N ILE A 11 -0.74 -2.25 7.50
CA ILE A 11 0.31 -2.75 8.38
C ILE A 11 -0.08 -2.44 9.81
N GLN A 12 -0.19 -3.48 10.64
CA GLN A 12 -0.44 -3.33 12.08
C GLN A 12 0.88 -3.33 12.83
N ALA A 13 1.17 -2.23 13.54
CA ALA A 13 2.31 -2.12 14.42
C ALA A 13 2.03 -2.78 15.78
N PRO A 14 3.08 -3.09 16.58
CA PRO A 14 2.91 -3.69 17.91
C PRO A 14 2.09 -2.84 18.90
N ASN A 15 2.03 -1.52 18.70
CA ASN A 15 1.22 -0.59 19.49
C ASN A 15 -0.25 -0.54 19.05
N GLU A 16 -0.70 -1.55 18.30
CA GLU A 16 -2.05 -1.70 17.73
C GLU A 16 -2.46 -0.64 16.68
N THR A 17 -1.57 0.28 16.32
CA THR A 17 -1.83 1.26 15.25
C THR A 17 -1.78 0.57 13.89
N ILE A 18 -2.76 0.87 13.04
CA ILE A 18 -2.79 0.38 11.65
C ILE A 18 -2.50 1.53 10.70
N THR A 19 -1.45 1.36 9.89
CA THR A 19 -1.10 2.30 8.83
C THR A 19 -1.50 1.73 7.47
N TRP A 20 -2.17 2.55 6.66
CA TRP A 20 -2.63 2.16 5.33
C TRP A 20 -1.82 2.84 4.22
N GLY A 21 -1.48 2.03 3.21
CA GLY A 21 -0.91 2.46 1.96
C GLY A 21 -1.82 2.12 0.79
N ALA A 22 -1.70 2.92 -0.27
CA ALA A 22 -2.42 2.74 -1.53
C ALA A 22 -1.44 2.85 -2.70
N GLY A 23 -1.68 2.06 -3.75
CA GLY A 23 -0.89 2.05 -4.97
C GLY A 23 -1.78 1.84 -6.19
N ILE A 24 -1.48 2.56 -7.27
CA ILE A 24 -2.22 2.51 -8.54
C ILE A 24 -1.21 2.29 -9.66
N HIS A 25 -1.39 1.22 -10.43
CA HIS A 25 -0.56 0.91 -11.59
C HIS A 25 -1.35 0.07 -12.60
N ASP A 26 -0.89 -0.04 -13.85
CA ASP A 26 -1.54 -0.93 -14.84
C ASP A 26 -1.34 -2.41 -14.48
N ASP A 27 -0.23 -2.72 -13.82
CA ASP A 27 0.09 -4.04 -13.30
C ASP A 27 -0.27 -4.15 -11.81
N ILE A 28 -1.02 -5.20 -11.44
CA ILE A 28 -1.52 -5.40 -10.07
C ILE A 28 -0.40 -5.71 -9.07
N ILE A 29 0.70 -6.35 -9.51
CA ILE A 29 1.84 -6.64 -8.64
C ILE A 29 2.55 -5.33 -8.31
N GLU A 30 2.78 -4.48 -9.30
CA GLU A 30 3.36 -3.15 -9.08
C GLU A 30 2.48 -2.26 -8.20
N ALA A 31 1.16 -2.24 -8.45
CA ALA A 31 0.21 -1.52 -7.59
C ALA A 31 0.31 -2.01 -6.12
N SER A 32 0.47 -3.32 -5.90
CA SER A 32 0.60 -3.92 -4.57
C SER A 32 1.91 -3.53 -3.89
N VAL A 33 3.04 -3.52 -4.60
CA VAL A 33 4.34 -3.08 -4.07
C VAL A 33 4.31 -1.59 -3.73
N LEU A 34 3.71 -0.75 -4.58
CA LEU A 34 3.52 0.68 -4.32
C LEU A 34 2.66 0.92 -3.07
N ALA A 35 1.59 0.14 -2.90
CA ALA A 35 0.75 0.21 -1.70
C ALA A 35 1.54 -0.15 -0.43
N LEU A 36 2.39 -1.18 -0.48
CA LEU A 36 3.26 -1.56 0.64
C LEU A 36 4.26 -0.44 0.99
N ILE A 37 4.99 0.09 0.00
CA ILE A 37 5.94 1.18 0.21
C ILE A 37 5.24 2.42 0.78
N SER A 38 4.06 2.75 0.24
CA SER A 38 3.20 3.84 0.73
C SER A 38 2.77 3.65 2.18
N ALA A 39 2.53 2.41 2.62
CA ALA A 39 2.21 2.09 4.01
C ALA A 39 3.45 2.24 4.91
N LEU A 40 4.58 1.64 4.53
CA LEU A 40 5.84 1.66 5.29
C LEU A 40 6.34 3.09 5.53
N ASN A 41 6.26 3.97 4.52
CA ASN A 41 6.69 5.37 4.64
C ASN A 41 5.84 6.21 5.62
N LYS A 42 4.69 5.70 6.05
CA LYS A 42 3.79 6.36 7.00
C LYS A 42 3.79 5.69 8.37
N ILE A 43 4.58 4.63 8.56
CA ILE A 43 4.73 4.01 9.88
C ILE A 43 5.55 4.98 10.74
N ASP A 44 4.97 5.33 11.89
CA ASP A 44 5.68 6.02 12.97
C ASP A 44 6.14 4.96 13.98
N PHE A 45 7.41 5.03 14.40
CA PHE A 45 8.06 4.04 15.27
C PHE A 45 8.22 4.56 16.70
#